data_AF-A0A8C4VZN8-F1
#
_entry.id   AF-A0A8C4VZN8-F1
#
_cell.length_a   1.000
_cell.length_b   1.000
_cell.length_c   1.000
_cell.angle_alpha   90.00
_cell.angle_beta   90.00
_cell.angle_gamma   90.00
#
_symmetry.space_group_name_H-M   'P 1'
#
loop_
_entity.id
_entity.type
_entity.pdbx_description
1 polymer ?
#
loop_
_entity_poly.entity_id
_entity_poly.type
_entity_poly.pdbx_seq_one_letter_code
_entity_poly.pdbx_strand_id
1 'polypeptide(L)'
;MLVSRQSAMEASRSPKPFQRLKKRHSATVICPPPLLPLRMAELQPGMENERAGVVRDTMLQNHLILKPELGKTRSRCTRLPGSDFVYGLTLRGTDGGVPEAIGHWNSVKPISKATKELPRDFVAMNRGAVVAGLVTTKEHYRYRQIHDIRRPEDDERHFKRDPLRLPDAMTYGMPPRPSTSIIDMLSTLVITNW
;
A
#
# COMPACT_ATOMS: atom_id res chain seq x y z
N MET A 1 -63.96 -17.07 -39.27
CA MET A 1 -62.95 -16.00 -39.35
C MET A 1 -62.85 -15.30 -38.00
N LEU A 2 -61.77 -15.52 -37.26
CA LEU A 2 -61.36 -14.63 -36.17
C LEU A 2 -59.86 -14.85 -35.96
N VAL A 3 -59.09 -13.86 -36.40
CA VAL A 3 -57.63 -13.90 -36.50
C VAL A 3 -57.01 -13.56 -35.14
N SER A 4 -56.06 -14.41 -34.78
CA SER A 4 -55.15 -14.33 -33.63
C SER A 4 -54.44 -12.97 -33.56
N ARG A 5 -54.51 -12.29 -32.40
CA ARG A 5 -53.66 -11.13 -32.10
C ARG A 5 -52.39 -11.63 -31.40
N GLN A 6 -51.37 -11.92 -32.20
CA GLN A 6 -50.00 -12.12 -31.71
C GLN A 6 -49.25 -10.77 -31.66
N SER A 7 -48.48 -10.62 -30.58
CA SER A 7 -47.11 -10.09 -30.52
C SER A 7 -46.83 -8.66 -31.02
N ALA A 8 -46.62 -7.74 -30.07
CA ALA A 8 -45.83 -6.52 -30.32
C ALA A 8 -45.35 -5.86 -29.02
N MET A 9 -44.44 -6.51 -28.27
CA MET A 9 -43.64 -5.84 -27.23
C MET A 9 -42.28 -6.56 -27.07
N GLU A 10 -41.38 -6.40 -28.04
CA GLU A 10 -39.95 -6.72 -27.84
C GLU A 10 -39.13 -5.72 -28.67
N ALA A 11 -39.19 -4.44 -28.29
CA ALA A 11 -38.30 -3.43 -28.83
C ALA A 11 -37.00 -3.46 -28.01
N SER A 12 -36.08 -4.32 -28.44
CA SER A 12 -34.70 -4.41 -27.98
C SER A 12 -34.04 -3.03 -27.94
N ARG A 13 -33.78 -2.49 -26.74
CA ARG A 13 -32.91 -1.34 -26.55
C ARG A 13 -31.46 -1.77 -26.83
N SER A 14 -30.99 -1.48 -28.03
CA SER A 14 -29.58 -1.64 -28.37
C SER A 14 -28.71 -0.69 -27.52
N PRO A 15 -27.55 -1.13 -27.02
CA PRO A 15 -26.63 -0.24 -26.32
C PRO A 15 -26.07 0.76 -27.33
N LYS A 16 -26.15 2.05 -27.00
CA LYS A 16 -25.58 3.13 -27.83
C LYS A 16 -24.07 2.86 -28.01
N PRO A 17 -23.54 2.96 -29.24
CA PRO A 17 -22.13 2.69 -29.47
C PRO A 17 -21.27 3.68 -28.69
N PHE A 18 -20.31 3.15 -27.95
CA PHE A 18 -19.30 3.92 -27.21
C PHE A 18 -18.61 4.89 -28.18
N GLN A 19 -18.89 6.19 -28.01
CA GLN A 19 -18.23 7.23 -28.80
C GLN A 19 -16.73 7.17 -28.51
N ARG A 20 -15.94 6.73 -29.49
CA ARG A 20 -14.48 6.76 -29.43
C ARG A 20 -14.07 8.21 -29.15
N LEU A 21 -13.60 8.47 -27.93
CA LEU A 21 -12.92 9.72 -27.58
C LEU A 21 -11.84 9.97 -28.63
N LYS A 22 -11.87 11.19 -29.20
CA LYS A 22 -10.91 11.64 -30.22
C LYS A 22 -9.50 11.31 -29.72
N LYS A 23 -8.75 10.52 -30.50
CA LYS A 23 -7.33 10.25 -30.24
C LYS A 23 -6.64 11.61 -30.13
N ARG A 24 -6.21 11.97 -28.92
CA ARG A 24 -5.31 13.10 -28.72
C ARG A 24 -4.06 12.84 -29.55
N HIS A 25 -3.57 13.87 -30.23
CA HIS A 25 -2.34 13.85 -31.01
C HIS A 25 -1.27 13.06 -30.26
N SER A 26 -0.64 12.09 -30.93
CA SER A 26 0.38 11.26 -30.34
C SER A 26 1.49 12.15 -29.78
N ALA A 27 1.86 11.94 -28.52
CA ALA A 27 2.93 12.65 -27.83
C ALA A 27 4.33 12.36 -28.41
N THR A 28 4.41 11.88 -29.66
CA THR A 28 5.62 11.54 -30.39
C THR A 28 6.43 12.76 -30.81
N VAL A 29 5.93 13.98 -30.59
CA VAL A 29 6.64 15.23 -30.94
C VAL A 29 7.37 15.84 -29.73
N ILE A 30 7.08 15.40 -28.49
CA ILE A 30 7.67 16.00 -27.26
C ILE A 30 8.55 15.00 -26.49
N CYS A 31 8.39 13.69 -26.70
CA CYS A 31 9.14 12.68 -25.96
C CYS A 31 10.14 11.95 -26.87
N PRO A 32 11.45 11.94 -26.55
CA PRO A 32 12.40 11.06 -27.23
C PRO A 32 11.98 9.59 -27.04
N PRO A 33 12.51 8.67 -27.89
CA PRO A 33 12.26 7.23 -27.76
C PRO A 33 12.56 6.73 -26.34
N PRO A 34 11.99 5.56 -25.92
CA PRO A 34 12.23 4.98 -24.60
C PRO A 34 13.72 5.09 -24.24
N LEU A 35 14.01 5.86 -23.19
CA LEU A 35 15.38 6.06 -22.74
C LEU A 35 15.88 4.73 -22.21
N LEU A 36 16.58 4.02 -23.08
CA LEU A 36 17.35 2.84 -22.74
C LEU A 36 18.51 3.26 -21.82
N PRO A 37 19.02 2.34 -20.99
CA PRO A 37 20.29 2.59 -20.33
C PRO A 37 21.34 2.99 -21.38
N LEU A 38 22.07 4.07 -21.09
CA LEU A 38 23.13 4.59 -21.95
C LEU A 38 24.12 3.48 -22.30
N ARG A 39 24.47 3.36 -23.58
CA ARG A 39 25.51 2.45 -24.08
C ARG A 39 26.75 3.23 -24.48
N MET A 40 27.88 2.53 -24.62
CA MET A 40 29.15 3.15 -25.02
C MET A 40 29.05 3.96 -26.32
N ALA A 41 28.23 3.51 -27.28
CA ALA A 41 28.04 4.20 -28.56
C ALA A 41 27.29 5.54 -28.44
N GLU A 42 26.57 5.77 -27.35
CA GLU A 42 25.73 6.96 -27.13
C GLU A 42 26.42 7.98 -26.20
N LEU A 43 27.63 7.68 -25.73
CA LEU A 43 28.39 8.50 -24.81
C LEU A 43 28.93 9.75 -25.54
N GLN A 44 28.59 10.94 -25.04
CA GLN A 44 29.19 12.18 -25.53
C GLN A 44 30.49 12.52 -24.79
N PRO A 45 31.44 13.21 -25.44
CA PRO A 45 32.65 13.70 -24.79
C PRO A 45 32.30 14.53 -23.54
N GLY A 46 32.85 14.14 -22.39
CA GLY A 46 32.62 14.81 -21.10
C GLY A 46 31.49 14.23 -20.23
N MET A 47 30.76 13.22 -20.70
CA MET A 47 29.76 12.49 -19.89
C MET A 47 30.39 11.42 -18.98
N GLU A 48 31.54 10.87 -19.37
CA GLU A 48 32.29 9.90 -18.57
C GLU A 48 33.46 10.58 -17.84
N ASN A 49 33.89 9.97 -16.75
CA ASN A 49 35.13 10.35 -16.07
C ASN A 49 36.34 9.77 -16.79
N GLU A 50 37.47 10.46 -16.74
CA GLU A 50 38.76 9.90 -17.16
C GLU A 50 39.11 8.70 -16.28
N ARG A 51 39.23 7.52 -16.87
CA ARG A 51 39.45 6.25 -16.17
C ARG A 51 40.42 5.40 -16.98
N ALA A 52 41.25 4.64 -16.28
CA ALA A 52 42.13 3.65 -16.90
C ALA A 52 41.43 2.28 -16.99
N GLY A 53 41.62 1.57 -18.11
CA GLY A 53 41.13 0.21 -18.32
C GLY A 53 39.92 0.10 -19.26
N VAL A 54 39.32 -1.10 -19.31
CA VAL A 54 38.19 -1.41 -20.19
C VAL A 54 36.88 -0.91 -19.58
N VAL A 55 36.21 0.00 -20.27
CA VAL A 55 34.87 0.49 -19.90
C VAL A 55 33.81 -0.53 -20.33
N ARG A 56 32.86 -0.84 -19.42
CA ARG A 56 31.76 -1.79 -19.66
C ARG A 56 30.44 -1.04 -19.73
N ASP A 57 29.49 -1.51 -20.55
CA ASP A 57 28.14 -0.92 -20.65
C ASP A 57 27.41 -0.82 -19.29
N THR A 58 27.61 -1.80 -18.40
CA THR A 58 27.00 -1.80 -17.07
C THR A 58 27.46 -0.63 -16.20
N MET A 59 28.62 -0.04 -16.49
CA MET A 59 29.10 1.15 -15.76
C MET A 59 28.27 2.38 -16.11
N LEU A 60 27.77 2.47 -17.34
CA LEU A 60 26.92 3.56 -17.82
C LEU A 60 25.47 3.47 -17.33
N GLN A 61 25.06 2.29 -16.83
CA GLN A 61 23.77 2.08 -16.18
C GLN A 61 23.72 2.70 -14.77
N ASN A 62 24.88 3.01 -14.18
CA ASN A 62 24.96 3.59 -12.86
C ASN A 62 25.10 5.12 -12.95
N HIS A 63 24.04 5.83 -12.58
CA HIS A 63 24.02 7.30 -12.56
C HIS A 63 25.10 7.91 -11.65
N LEU A 64 25.61 7.18 -10.66
CA LEU A 64 26.71 7.62 -9.78
C LEU A 64 28.06 7.67 -10.46
N ILE A 65 28.26 6.85 -11.48
CA ILE A 65 29.54 6.72 -12.21
C ILE A 65 29.62 7.77 -13.33
N LEU A 66 28.48 8.17 -13.91
CA LEU A 66 28.44 9.20 -14.93
C LEU A 66 28.66 10.61 -14.36
N LYS A 67 29.35 11.43 -15.13
CA LYS A 67 29.56 12.83 -14.82
C LYS A 67 28.25 13.61 -15.06
N PRO A 68 27.82 14.48 -14.13
CA PRO A 68 26.65 15.31 -14.35
C PRO A 68 26.93 16.35 -15.44
N GLU A 69 26.05 16.44 -16.42
CA GLU A 69 26.12 17.45 -17.47
C GLU A 69 25.63 18.81 -16.96
N LEU A 70 26.37 19.87 -17.27
CA LEU A 70 26.00 21.23 -16.88
C LEU A 70 24.75 21.68 -17.64
N GLY A 71 23.79 22.26 -16.92
CA GLY A 71 22.54 22.78 -17.50
C GLY A 71 21.51 21.70 -17.87
N LYS A 72 21.81 20.42 -17.65
CA LYS A 72 20.85 19.32 -17.82
C LYS A 72 20.61 18.62 -16.48
N THR A 73 19.46 17.96 -16.38
CA THR A 73 19.20 17.08 -15.25
C THR A 73 20.06 15.83 -15.35
N ARG A 74 20.46 15.28 -14.19
CA ARG A 74 21.28 14.06 -14.15
C ARG A 74 20.51 12.90 -14.79
N SER A 75 21.17 12.19 -15.70
CA SER A 75 20.59 10.99 -16.32
C SER A 75 20.36 9.91 -15.27
N ARG A 76 19.13 9.36 -15.21
CA ARG A 76 18.78 8.28 -14.28
C ARG A 76 19.27 6.90 -14.72
N CYS A 77 19.79 6.76 -15.95
CA CYS A 77 20.42 5.54 -16.49
C CYS A 77 19.58 4.26 -16.32
N THR A 78 18.27 4.41 -16.20
CA THR A 78 17.31 3.34 -15.96
C THR A 78 16.39 3.24 -17.16
N ARG A 79 15.91 2.03 -17.43
CA ARG A 79 14.96 1.79 -18.51
C ARG A 79 13.65 2.48 -18.17
N LEU A 80 13.41 3.60 -18.83
CA LEU A 80 12.13 4.30 -18.72
C LEU A 80 11.12 3.69 -19.70
N PRO A 81 9.85 3.56 -19.30
CA PRO A 81 8.80 3.20 -20.24
C PRO A 81 8.74 4.25 -21.37
N GLY A 82 8.40 3.78 -22.57
CA GLY A 82 8.45 4.59 -23.80
C GLY A 82 7.45 5.74 -23.83
N SER A 83 7.42 6.46 -24.95
CA SER A 83 6.59 7.65 -25.17
C SER A 83 5.09 7.43 -24.93
N ASP A 84 4.62 6.18 -25.01
CA ASP A 84 3.22 5.82 -24.83
C ASP A 84 2.81 5.72 -23.35
N PHE A 85 3.79 5.80 -22.44
CA PHE A 85 3.54 5.74 -21.00
C PHE A 85 3.34 7.13 -20.42
N VAL A 86 2.19 7.32 -19.77
CA VAL A 86 1.89 8.53 -19.00
C VAL A 86 2.26 8.29 -17.55
N TYR A 87 3.25 9.05 -17.06
CA TYR A 87 3.61 9.04 -15.65
C TYR A 87 2.51 9.69 -14.80
N GLY A 88 2.33 9.19 -13.59
CA GLY A 88 1.32 9.66 -12.64
C GLY A 88 0.23 8.63 -12.39
N LEU A 89 -0.58 8.87 -11.37
CA LEU A 89 -1.68 7.99 -11.02
C LEU A 89 -2.88 8.28 -11.95
N THR A 90 -3.20 7.34 -12.83
CA THR A 90 -4.48 7.40 -13.56
C THR A 90 -5.57 6.80 -12.68
N LEU A 91 -6.38 7.66 -12.06
CA LEU A 91 -7.58 7.24 -11.34
C LEU A 91 -8.63 6.79 -12.36
N ARG A 92 -8.52 5.54 -12.82
CA ARG A 92 -9.63 4.88 -13.51
C ARG A 92 -10.63 4.49 -12.44
N GLY A 93 -11.80 5.13 -12.44
CA GLY A 93 -12.92 4.71 -11.61
C GLY A 93 -13.28 3.27 -11.99
N THR A 94 -12.83 2.32 -11.19
CA THR A 94 -13.26 0.91 -11.26
C THR A 94 -14.63 0.75 -10.63
N ASP A 95 -14.98 1.68 -9.76
CA ASP A 95 -16.26 1.77 -9.09
C ASP A 95 -17.23 2.24 -10.17
N GLY A 96 -18.26 1.45 -10.51
CA GLY A 96 -19.28 1.71 -11.53
C GLY A 96 -20.18 2.92 -11.25
N GLY A 97 -19.64 3.90 -10.53
CA GLY A 97 -20.19 5.20 -10.23
C GLY A 97 -21.28 5.15 -9.17
N VAL A 98 -22.05 6.23 -9.15
CA VAL A 98 -23.22 6.40 -8.29
C VAL A 98 -24.21 5.23 -8.33
N PRO A 99 -24.57 4.63 -9.50
CA PRO A 99 -25.58 3.57 -9.49
C PRO A 99 -25.07 2.28 -8.83
N GLU A 100 -23.78 1.94 -8.95
CA GLU A 100 -23.22 0.78 -8.25
C GLU A 100 -23.19 1.01 -6.73
N ALA A 101 -22.79 2.22 -6.31
CA ALA A 101 -22.74 2.60 -4.89
C ALA A 101 -24.11 2.60 -4.18
N ILE A 102 -25.18 2.97 -4.89
CA ILE A 102 -26.55 2.99 -4.31
C ILE A 102 -27.22 1.61 -4.44
N GLY A 103 -26.98 0.90 -5.55
CA GLY A 103 -27.71 -0.32 -5.91
C GLY A 103 -27.18 -1.61 -5.29
N HIS A 104 -25.97 -1.62 -4.73
CA HIS A 104 -25.33 -2.84 -4.25
C HIS A 104 -24.86 -2.71 -2.80
N TRP A 105 -25.35 -3.61 -1.93
CA TRP A 105 -24.81 -3.76 -0.58
C TRP A 105 -23.56 -4.64 -0.61
N ASN A 106 -22.39 -4.01 -0.71
CA ASN A 106 -21.12 -4.71 -0.61
C ASN A 106 -20.87 -5.11 0.86
N SER A 107 -21.15 -6.38 1.19
CA SER A 107 -20.65 -6.96 2.44
C SER A 107 -19.12 -7.07 2.34
N VAL A 108 -18.42 -6.11 2.97
CA VAL A 108 -16.97 -6.13 3.04
C VAL A 108 -16.57 -7.42 3.73
N LYS A 109 -16.07 -8.40 2.96
CA LYS A 109 -15.43 -9.56 3.56
C LYS A 109 -14.24 -9.00 4.35
N PRO A 110 -14.11 -9.33 5.65
CA PRO A 110 -12.93 -8.92 6.39
C PRO A 110 -11.73 -9.38 5.59
N ILE A 111 -10.83 -8.43 5.26
CA ILE A 111 -9.55 -8.76 4.66
C ILE A 111 -8.90 -9.72 5.65
N SER A 112 -8.92 -11.01 5.33
CA SER A 112 -8.17 -11.99 6.09
C SER A 112 -6.75 -11.48 6.10
N LYS A 113 -6.25 -11.09 7.27
CA LYS A 113 -4.87 -10.61 7.41
C LYS A 113 -4.02 -11.70 6.78
N ALA A 114 -3.29 -11.35 5.71
CA ALA A 114 -2.35 -12.28 5.11
C ALA A 114 -1.52 -12.86 6.25
N THR A 115 -1.47 -14.19 6.35
CA THR A 115 -0.70 -14.90 7.38
C THR A 115 0.71 -14.34 7.33
N LYS A 116 1.05 -13.48 8.29
CA LYS A 116 2.39 -12.91 8.35
C LYS A 116 3.34 -14.09 8.48
N GLU A 117 4.27 -14.22 7.55
CA GLU A 117 5.31 -15.22 7.70
C GLU A 117 6.05 -14.93 9.00
N LEU A 118 5.96 -15.88 9.92
CA LEU A 118 6.62 -15.80 11.20
C LEU A 118 8.12 -15.52 11.01
N PRO A 119 8.71 -14.60 11.79
CA PRO A 119 10.11 -14.25 11.64
C PRO A 119 10.98 -15.49 11.90
N ARG A 120 12.03 -15.66 11.09
CA ARG A 120 12.93 -16.80 11.19
C ARG A 120 13.83 -16.69 12.43
N ASP A 121 14.01 -17.78 13.15
CA ASP A 121 14.89 -17.85 14.33
C ASP A 121 16.32 -18.23 13.91
N PHE A 122 17.14 -17.20 13.71
CA PHE A 122 18.54 -17.38 13.34
C PHE A 122 19.39 -17.99 14.46
N VAL A 123 19.01 -17.84 15.73
CA VAL A 123 19.80 -18.35 16.87
C VAL A 123 19.63 -19.86 16.97
N ALA A 124 18.39 -20.35 16.96
CA ALA A 124 18.12 -21.79 16.97
C ALA A 124 18.73 -22.49 15.74
N MET A 125 18.59 -21.88 14.57
CA MET A 125 19.13 -22.41 13.32
C MET A 125 20.65 -22.44 13.29
N ASN A 126 21.33 -21.40 13.78
CA ASN A 126 22.80 -21.41 13.88
C ASN A 126 23.29 -22.44 14.90
N ARG A 127 22.60 -22.59 16.04
CA ARG A 127 22.91 -23.64 17.03
C ARG A 127 22.80 -25.03 16.40
N GLY A 128 21.72 -25.30 15.66
CA GLY A 128 21.54 -26.58 14.95
C GLY A 128 22.64 -26.83 13.92
N ALA A 129 23.06 -25.81 13.18
CA ALA A 129 24.17 -25.93 12.22
C ALA A 129 25.50 -26.29 12.90
N VAL A 130 25.79 -25.68 14.06
CA VAL A 130 26.99 -26.01 14.85
C VAL A 130 26.91 -27.44 15.40
N VAL A 131 25.74 -27.88 15.87
CA VAL A 131 25.52 -29.27 16.32
C VAL A 131 25.70 -30.27 15.17
N ALA A 132 25.32 -29.88 13.94
CA ALA A 132 25.55 -30.66 12.73
C ALA A 132 27.01 -30.64 12.23
N GLY A 133 27.92 -29.94 12.93
CA GLY A 133 29.34 -29.84 12.57
C GLY A 133 29.63 -28.90 11.41
N LEU A 134 28.69 -28.02 11.03
CA LEU A 134 28.90 -27.01 10.01
C LEU A 134 29.65 -25.82 10.62
N VAL A 135 30.76 -25.44 10.00
CA VAL A 135 31.66 -24.37 10.50
C VAL A 135 31.79 -23.24 9.48
N THR A 136 31.57 -23.54 8.19
CA THR A 136 31.76 -22.57 7.11
C THR A 136 30.50 -21.72 6.87
N THR A 137 30.67 -20.44 6.56
CA THR A 137 29.54 -19.53 6.25
C THR A 137 28.65 -20.04 5.11
N LYS A 138 29.22 -20.64 4.07
CA LYS A 138 28.49 -21.25 2.95
C LYS A 138 27.62 -22.43 3.39
N GLU A 139 28.10 -23.22 4.34
CA GLU A 139 27.36 -24.35 4.90
C GLU A 139 26.20 -23.86 5.76
N HIS A 140 26.43 -22.86 6.60
CA HIS A 140 25.35 -22.20 7.35
C HIS A 140 24.28 -21.62 6.41
N TYR A 141 24.66 -21.03 5.27
CA TYR A 141 23.71 -20.54 4.28
C TYR A 141 22.85 -21.67 3.71
N ARG A 142 23.47 -22.79 3.31
CA ARG A 142 22.74 -23.99 2.84
C ARG A 142 21.86 -24.59 3.92
N TYR A 143 22.35 -24.66 5.16
CA TYR A 143 21.59 -25.16 6.30
C TYR A 143 20.32 -24.34 6.53
N ARG A 144 20.40 -23.01 6.40
CA ARG A 144 19.24 -22.09 6.50
C ARG A 144 18.22 -22.30 5.38
N GLN A 145 18.64 -22.70 4.19
CA GLN A 145 17.69 -22.97 3.09
C GLN A 145 16.85 -24.22 3.36
N ILE A 146 17.45 -25.23 4.00
CA ILE A 146 16.84 -26.54 4.24
C ILE A 146 16.06 -26.56 5.55
N HIS A 147 16.53 -25.84 6.57
CA HIS A 147 15.94 -25.83 7.92
C HIS A 147 15.24 -24.49 8.19
N ASP A 148 13.93 -24.40 7.92
CA ASP A 148 13.14 -23.21 8.24
C ASP A 148 12.60 -23.28 9.67
N ILE A 149 13.40 -22.82 10.63
CA ILE A 149 12.97 -22.66 12.03
C ILE A 149 12.41 -21.25 12.19
N ARG A 150 11.11 -21.14 12.41
CA ARG A 150 10.43 -19.85 12.64
C ARG A 150 10.18 -19.66 14.12
N ARG A 151 10.39 -18.43 14.62
CA ARG A 151 9.96 -18.06 15.97
C ARG A 151 8.43 -18.12 15.98
N PRO A 152 7.78 -18.70 17.00
CA PRO A 152 6.35 -18.49 17.15
C PRO A 152 6.07 -16.99 17.13
N GLU A 153 4.86 -16.59 16.72
CA GLU A 153 4.43 -15.20 16.91
C GLU A 153 4.54 -14.99 18.41
N ASP A 154 5.58 -14.28 18.83
CA ASP A 154 5.86 -14.07 20.23
C ASP A 154 4.57 -13.48 20.76
N ASP A 155 3.98 -14.20 21.70
CA ASP A 155 2.87 -13.74 22.46
C ASP A 155 3.25 -12.35 23.00
N GLU A 156 2.77 -11.30 22.34
CA GLU A 156 2.52 -10.00 22.96
C GLU A 156 1.64 -10.17 24.23
N ARG A 157 1.16 -11.38 24.49
CA ARG A 157 0.63 -11.90 25.77
C ARG A 157 1.68 -12.03 26.89
N HIS A 158 2.89 -11.50 26.79
CA HIS A 158 3.68 -11.17 27.99
C HIS A 158 3.02 -10.05 28.80
N PHE A 159 2.09 -9.31 28.18
CA PHE A 159 0.98 -8.73 28.92
C PHE A 159 -0.25 -9.60 28.71
N LYS A 160 -0.32 -10.73 29.42
CA LYS A 160 -1.62 -11.14 29.96
C LYS A 160 -1.97 -10.03 30.96
N ARG A 161 -2.46 -8.90 30.43
CA ARG A 161 -3.39 -8.07 31.17
C ARG A 161 -4.59 -8.98 31.33
N ASP A 162 -4.56 -9.81 32.37
CA ASP A 162 -5.79 -10.16 33.04
C ASP A 162 -6.56 -8.85 33.12
N PRO A 163 -7.79 -8.78 32.57
CA PRO A 163 -8.59 -7.59 32.78
C PRO A 163 -8.58 -7.34 34.29
N LEU A 164 -8.20 -6.12 34.70
CA LEU A 164 -8.18 -5.75 36.11
C LEU A 164 -9.50 -6.22 36.70
N ARG A 165 -9.46 -7.12 37.69
CA ARG A 165 -10.67 -7.64 38.32
C ARG A 165 -11.32 -6.48 39.07
N LEU A 166 -12.26 -5.83 38.41
CA LEU A 166 -13.08 -4.80 39.01
C LEU A 166 -14.04 -5.51 39.99
N PRO A 167 -14.23 -5.01 41.21
CA PRO A 167 -15.29 -5.49 42.09
C PRO A 167 -16.64 -5.35 41.38
N ASP A 168 -17.50 -6.37 41.50
CA ASP A 168 -18.80 -6.45 40.82
C ASP A 168 -19.76 -5.29 41.19
N ALA A 169 -19.47 -4.57 42.29
CA ALA A 169 -20.22 -3.43 42.80
C ALA A 169 -19.55 -2.06 42.55
N MET A 170 -18.62 -1.96 41.61
CA MET A 170 -17.96 -0.70 41.30
C MET A 170 -18.81 0.16 40.36
N THR A 171 -19.58 1.09 40.92
CA THR A 171 -20.38 2.06 40.16
C THR A 171 -19.47 3.14 39.55
N TYR A 172 -19.39 3.18 38.22
CA TYR A 172 -18.69 4.24 37.50
C TYR A 172 -19.61 5.45 37.29
N GLY A 173 -19.09 6.65 37.52
CA GLY A 173 -19.80 7.90 37.28
C GLY A 173 -19.82 8.81 38.50
N MET A 174 -20.15 10.08 38.28
CA MET A 174 -20.36 11.04 39.36
C MET A 174 -21.78 10.81 39.93
N PRO A 175 -21.96 10.65 41.25
CA PRO A 175 -23.30 10.49 41.81
C PRO A 175 -24.17 11.70 41.45
N PRO A 176 -25.50 11.52 41.28
CA PRO A 176 -26.38 12.64 40.99
C PRO A 176 -26.22 13.70 42.07
N ARG A 177 -26.01 14.96 41.65
CA ARG A 177 -25.91 16.08 42.59
C ARG A 177 -27.23 16.14 43.37
N PRO A 178 -27.21 16.03 44.72
CA PRO A 178 -28.44 16.15 45.49
C PRO A 178 -29.06 17.53 45.21
N SER A 179 -30.39 17.57 45.04
CA SER A 179 -31.11 18.84 44.97
C SER A 179 -30.86 19.63 46.25
N THR A 180 -30.84 20.96 46.16
CA THR A 180 -30.76 21.85 47.33
C THR A 180 -31.80 21.43 48.36
N SER A 181 -31.38 21.31 49.62
CA SER A 181 -32.27 20.89 50.69
C SER A 181 -33.37 21.94 50.88
N ILE A 182 -34.59 21.51 51.25
CA ILE A 182 -35.69 22.43 51.57
C ILE A 182 -35.28 23.40 52.69
N ILE A 183 -34.42 22.97 53.62
CA ILE A 183 -33.92 23.81 54.71
C ILE A 183 -33.09 24.97 54.14
N ASP A 184 -32.22 24.71 53.17
CA ASP A 184 -31.44 25.76 52.51
C ASP A 184 -32.35 26.74 51.75
N MET A 185 -33.37 26.23 51.05
CA MET A 185 -34.38 27.08 50.38
C MET A 185 -35.08 28.01 51.38
N LEU A 186 -35.51 27.47 52.53
CA LEU A 186 -36.19 28.25 53.56
C LEU A 186 -35.27 29.28 54.20
N SER A 187 -34.00 28.95 54.44
CA SER A 187 -33.03 29.89 54.99
C SER A 187 -32.78 31.08 54.06
N THR A 188 -32.69 30.85 52.75
CA THR A 188 -32.50 31.94 51.77
C THR A 188 -33.69 32.89 51.73
N LEU A 189 -34.92 32.39 51.81
CA LEU A 189 -36.14 33.21 51.81
C LEU A 189 -36.28 34.10 53.06
N VAL A 190 -35.79 33.64 54.21
CA VAL A 190 -35.80 34.44 55.46
C VAL A 190 -34.76 35.55 55.40
N ILE A 191 -33.60 35.29 54.81
CA ILE A 191 -32.50 36.26 54.71
C ILE A 191 -32.78 37.34 53.65
N THR A 192 -33.51 37.03 52.58
CA THR A 192 -33.80 37.99 51.50
C THR A 192 -35.02 38.90 51.74
N ASN A 193 -35.79 38.67 52.81
CA ASN A 193 -37.00 39.46 53.13
C ASN A 193 -36.85 40.31 54.41
N TRP A 194 -35.65 40.86 54.62
CA TRP A 194 -35.36 41.96 55.55
C TRP A 194 -34.52 43.02 54.86
#